data_AF-A0A7X8HP89-F1
#
_entry.id   AF-A0A7X8HP89-F1
#
_cell.length_a   1.000
_cell.length_b   1.000
_cell.length_c   1.000
_cell.angle_alpha   90.00
_cell.angle_beta   90.00
_cell.angle_gamma   90.00
#
_symmetry.space_group_name_H-M   'P 1'
#
loop_
_entity.id
_entity.type
_entity.pdbx_description
1 polymer ?
#
loop_
_entity_poly.entity_id
_entity_poly.type
_entity_poly.pdbx_seq_one_letter_code
_entity_poly.pdbx_strand_id
1 'polypeptide(L)'
;MLKSMTGYGWGESGIGGRIFTVELKAVNHRYSEVMLRLPRTLSLFEDKIKRSIQSQIARGRVEAYLNVQDSGEKSADVKVDKEVAEAYYKAIIELQETIGIEGTININNLMELPGVLMLVDPAENIEEWWSAISEALENALAGLIKMRSEEGKQLAVDIANRLDSIAALNMKIKNRSSVVVEDYRERLTDRINDFMKNSDLAQERLALEVAFFAERSNITEETVRLASHLKQALSCLQSNEPVGRKLDFIVQEMNREINTIASKANDLEIGHWAVEVKSELEKIREQIQNIE
;
A
#
# COMPACT_ATOMS: atom_id res chain seq x y z
N MET A 1 6.70 -10.47 -10.18
CA MET A 1 6.17 -10.99 -8.91
C MET A 1 5.36 -9.89 -8.25
N LEU A 2 4.12 -10.22 -7.93
CA LEU A 2 3.13 -9.34 -7.30
C LEU A 2 3.67 -8.81 -5.95
N LYS A 3 3.59 -7.49 -5.74
CA LYS A 3 4.01 -6.84 -4.49
C LYS A 3 2.82 -6.17 -3.82
N SER A 4 2.77 -6.17 -2.48
CA SER A 4 1.83 -5.30 -1.76
C SER A 4 2.24 -3.84 -1.91
N MET A 5 1.27 -2.93 -1.85
CA MET A 5 1.50 -1.48 -1.77
C MET A 5 1.84 -1.01 -0.36
N THR A 6 1.59 -1.83 0.67
CA THR A 6 1.91 -1.53 2.07
C THR A 6 3.19 -2.22 2.51
N GLY A 7 3.92 -1.58 3.41
CA GLY A 7 5.10 -2.21 3.98
C GLY A 7 5.90 -1.28 4.87
N TYR A 8 6.87 -1.87 5.54
CA TYR A 8 7.75 -1.21 6.48
C TYR A 8 9.20 -1.59 6.19
N GLY A 9 10.08 -0.61 6.28
CA GLY A 9 11.52 -0.80 6.19
C GLY A 9 12.23 0.00 7.27
N TRP A 10 13.28 -0.56 7.84
CA TRP A 10 14.13 0.12 8.80
C TRP A 10 15.59 -0.20 8.52
N GLY A 11 16.46 0.80 8.66
CA GLY A 11 17.89 0.65 8.49
C GLY A 11 18.65 1.66 9.33
N GLU A 12 19.84 1.26 9.74
CA GLU A 12 20.76 2.04 10.55
C GLU A 12 22.17 1.95 9.96
N SER A 13 22.92 3.04 10.03
CA SER A 13 24.37 3.07 9.76
C SER A 13 24.99 4.26 10.50
N GLY A 14 26.28 4.22 10.76
CA GLY A 14 26.98 5.24 11.52
C GLY A 14 28.31 5.66 10.93
N ILE A 15 28.66 6.94 11.11
CA ILE A 15 29.95 7.50 10.71
C ILE A 15 30.32 8.66 11.66
N GLY A 16 31.59 8.74 12.06
CA GLY A 16 32.12 9.86 12.83
C GLY A 16 31.38 10.14 14.15
N GLY A 17 31.05 9.09 14.91
CA GLY A 17 30.33 9.23 16.19
C GLY A 17 28.85 9.63 16.03
N ARG A 18 28.26 9.35 14.87
CA ARG A 18 26.82 9.53 14.60
C ARG A 18 26.18 8.25 14.14
N ILE A 19 24.93 8.11 14.50
CA ILE A 19 24.03 7.05 14.06
C ILE A 19 22.92 7.70 13.24
N PHE A 20 22.75 7.23 12.01
CA PHE A 20 21.67 7.60 11.11
C PHE A 20 20.68 6.46 11.03
N THR A 21 19.42 6.75 11.32
CA THR A 21 18.32 5.79 11.21
C THR A 21 17.35 6.22 10.13
N VAL A 22 16.98 5.30 9.25
CA VAL A 22 15.98 5.49 8.20
C VAL A 22 14.82 4.54 8.45
N GLU A 23 13.62 5.10 8.54
CA GLU A 23 12.37 4.35 8.62
C GLU A 23 11.51 4.69 7.40
N LEU A 24 11.06 3.67 6.67
CA LEU A 24 10.21 3.79 5.49
C LEU A 24 8.86 3.14 5.75
N LYS A 25 7.77 3.91 5.54
CA LYS A 25 6.39 3.41 5.58
C LYS A 25 5.76 3.59 4.22
N ALA A 26 5.38 2.48 3.58
CA ALA A 26 4.62 2.51 2.34
C ALA A 26 3.13 2.34 2.61
N VAL A 27 2.32 3.18 1.97
CA VAL A 27 0.85 3.11 2.02
C VAL A 27 0.26 3.16 0.62
N ASN A 28 -0.95 2.62 0.50
CA ASN A 28 -1.71 2.66 -0.74
C ASN A 28 -2.00 4.11 -1.16
N HIS A 29 -1.52 4.48 -2.34
CA HIS A 29 -1.78 5.78 -2.93
C HIS A 29 -1.77 5.68 -4.46
N ARG A 30 -2.58 6.52 -5.12
CA ARG A 30 -2.77 6.46 -6.58
C ARG A 30 -1.49 6.72 -7.38
N TYR A 31 -0.62 7.60 -6.88
CA TYR A 31 0.62 8.04 -7.51
C TYR A 31 1.83 7.72 -6.63
N SER A 32 3.01 7.56 -7.25
CA SER A 32 4.29 7.51 -6.54
C SER A 32 4.56 8.87 -5.89
N GLU A 33 4.51 8.91 -4.57
CA GLU A 33 4.75 10.12 -3.79
C GLU A 33 5.71 9.77 -2.66
N VAL A 34 6.74 10.60 -2.47
CA VAL A 34 7.70 10.43 -1.39
C VAL A 34 7.60 11.62 -0.47
N MET A 35 7.22 11.38 0.78
CA MET A 35 7.15 12.37 1.84
C MET A 35 8.35 12.16 2.76
N LEU A 36 9.25 13.14 2.80
CA LEU A 36 10.46 13.07 3.63
C LEU A 36 10.23 13.87 4.92
N ARG A 37 10.57 13.26 6.06
CA ARG A 37 10.67 13.91 7.37
C ARG A 37 12.10 13.77 7.85
N LEU A 38 12.85 14.85 7.78
CA LEU A 38 14.27 14.89 8.12
C LEU A 38 14.63 16.18 8.89
N PRO A 39 15.66 16.13 9.78
CA PRO A 39 16.22 17.32 10.42
C PRO A 39 16.76 18.32 9.38
N ARG A 40 16.73 19.62 9.70
CA ARG A 40 17.21 20.70 8.80
C ARG A 40 18.66 20.48 8.33
N THR A 41 19.49 19.88 9.18
CA THR A 41 20.89 19.55 8.88
C THR A 41 21.05 18.53 7.75
N LEU A 42 20.03 17.74 7.45
CA LEU A 42 20.04 16.74 6.38
C LEU A 42 19.35 17.21 5.09
N SER A 43 18.91 18.47 5.03
CA SER A 43 18.12 19.00 3.91
C SER A 43 18.84 18.95 2.56
N LEU A 44 20.18 19.06 2.55
CA LEU A 44 21.00 18.90 1.34
C LEU A 44 20.92 17.50 0.69
N PHE A 45 20.46 16.49 1.43
CA PHE A 45 20.33 15.11 0.94
C PHE A 45 18.93 14.77 0.44
N GLU A 46 17.97 15.70 0.58
CA GLU A 46 16.56 15.47 0.27
C GLU A 46 16.35 14.92 -1.14
N ASP A 47 16.93 15.58 -2.15
CA ASP A 47 16.82 15.17 -3.55
C ASP A 47 17.46 13.80 -3.82
N LYS A 48 18.60 13.50 -3.17
CA LYS A 48 19.29 12.21 -3.35
C LYS A 48 18.47 11.06 -2.75
N ILE A 49 17.94 11.25 -1.54
CA ILE A 49 17.06 10.28 -0.86
C ILE A 49 15.82 10.03 -1.70
N LYS A 50 15.16 11.10 -2.16
CA LYS A 50 13.94 11.02 -2.95
C LYS A 50 14.15 10.23 -4.24
N ARG A 51 15.24 10.50 -4.97
CA ARG A 51 15.59 9.76 -6.19
C ARG A 51 15.87 8.29 -5.92
N SER A 52 16.58 7.97 -4.84
CA SER A 52 16.86 6.58 -4.44
C SER A 52 15.56 5.80 -4.18
N ILE A 53 14.63 6.36 -3.41
CA ILE A 53 13.32 5.74 -3.15
C ILE A 53 12.51 5.59 -4.44
N GLN A 54 12.41 6.63 -5.26
CA GLN A 54 11.64 6.61 -6.51
C GLN A 54 12.20 5.65 -7.57
N SER A 55 13.51 5.35 -7.52
CA SER A 55 14.12 4.37 -8.42
C SER A 55 13.67 2.92 -8.14
N GLN A 56 13.23 2.63 -6.92
CA GLN A 56 12.84 1.28 -6.51
C GLN A 56 11.32 1.11 -6.30
N ILE A 57 10.57 2.20 -6.12
CA ILE A 57 9.13 2.17 -5.83
C ILE A 57 8.37 2.99 -6.88
N ALA A 58 7.67 2.28 -7.77
CA ALA A 58 6.93 2.89 -8.89
C ALA A 58 5.52 3.35 -8.51
N ARG A 59 4.93 2.85 -7.40
CA ARG A 59 3.58 3.21 -6.97
C ARG A 59 3.40 3.18 -5.44
N GLY A 60 2.47 4.02 -4.97
CA GLY A 60 2.15 4.22 -3.56
C GLY A 60 2.81 5.45 -2.98
N ARG A 61 2.45 5.79 -1.73
CA ARG A 61 3.11 6.86 -0.98
C ARG A 61 4.11 6.23 -0.03
N VAL A 62 5.33 6.75 -0.02
CA VAL A 62 6.39 6.35 0.91
C VAL A 62 6.67 7.53 1.83
N GLU A 63 6.40 7.35 3.11
CA GLU A 63 6.85 8.26 4.15
C GLU A 63 8.21 7.79 4.66
N ALA A 64 9.24 8.61 4.47
CA ALA A 64 10.58 8.34 4.98
C ALA A 64 10.86 9.25 6.18
N TYR A 65 11.25 8.65 7.28
CA TYR A 65 11.66 9.32 8.50
C TYR A 65 13.16 9.10 8.66
N LEU A 66 13.92 10.18 8.61
CA LEU A 66 15.35 10.18 8.88
C LEU A 66 15.59 10.81 10.23
N ASN A 67 16.44 10.17 11.03
CA ASN A 67 16.93 10.73 12.28
C ASN A 67 18.44 10.59 12.36
N VAL A 68 19.07 11.51 13.07
CA VAL A 68 20.50 11.48 13.38
C VAL A 68 20.65 11.60 14.89
N GLN A 69 21.47 10.73 15.47
CA GLN A 69 21.79 10.73 16.89
C GLN A 69 23.31 10.76 17.04
N ASP A 70 23.82 11.58 17.96
CA ASP A 70 25.23 11.52 18.34
C ASP A 70 25.42 10.28 19.23
N SER A 71 26.41 9.44 18.91
CA SER A 71 26.71 8.21 19.64
C SER A 71 27.42 8.44 20.98
N GLY A 72 27.55 9.71 21.41
CA GLY A 72 28.14 10.10 22.69
C GLY A 72 29.67 10.25 22.70
N GLU A 73 30.35 10.00 21.57
CA GLU A 73 31.83 10.09 21.46
C GLU A 73 32.35 11.46 20.98
N LYS A 74 31.56 12.54 21.13
CA LYS A 74 32.06 13.88 20.77
C LYS A 74 33.04 14.38 21.83
N SER A 75 34.31 14.47 21.46
CA SER A 75 35.26 15.35 22.13
C SER A 75 34.85 16.80 21.81
N ALA A 76 34.10 17.43 22.70
CA ALA A 76 33.75 18.84 22.53
C ALA A 76 35.04 19.69 22.58
N ASP A 77 35.28 20.48 21.55
CA ASP A 77 36.41 21.41 21.52
C ASP A 77 36.02 22.67 22.32
N VAL A 78 36.72 22.96 23.41
CA VAL A 78 36.46 24.14 24.24
C VAL A 78 37.34 25.26 23.72
N LYS A 79 36.72 26.29 23.13
CA LYS A 79 37.42 27.51 22.71
C LYS A 79 37.15 28.66 23.67
N VAL A 80 38.16 29.48 23.88
CA VAL A 80 38.04 30.75 24.61
C VAL A 80 37.77 31.86 23.60
N ASP A 81 36.67 32.59 23.76
CA ASP A 81 36.48 33.86 23.06
C ASP A 81 37.33 34.94 23.74
N LYS A 82 38.49 35.21 23.15
CA LYS A 82 39.45 36.17 23.71
C LYS A 82 38.91 37.59 23.69
N GLU A 83 38.14 37.96 22.68
CA GLU A 83 37.61 39.32 22.54
C GLU A 83 36.57 39.60 23.61
N VAL A 84 35.67 38.64 23.85
CA VAL A 84 34.66 38.71 24.92
C VAL A 84 35.34 38.70 26.30
N ALA A 85 36.33 37.83 26.51
CA ALA A 85 37.08 37.80 27.77
C ALA A 85 37.80 39.13 28.07
N GLU A 86 38.42 39.74 27.06
CA GLU A 86 39.07 41.05 27.17
C GLU A 86 38.06 42.17 27.44
N ALA A 87 36.89 42.14 26.81
CA ALA A 87 35.84 43.11 27.04
C ALA A 87 35.32 43.05 28.48
N TYR A 88 35.07 41.84 29.00
CA TYR A 88 34.69 41.64 30.40
C TYR A 88 35.77 42.13 31.37
N TYR A 89 37.03 41.79 31.12
CA TYR A 89 38.13 42.24 31.97
C TYR A 89 38.20 43.76 32.08
N LYS A 90 38.11 44.47 30.94
CA LYS A 90 38.12 45.95 30.91
C LYS A 90 36.95 46.55 31.69
N ALA A 91 35.75 46.01 31.50
CA ALA A 91 34.54 46.49 32.19
C ALA A 91 34.62 46.30 33.72
N ILE A 92 35.22 45.19 34.18
CA ILE A 92 35.40 44.93 35.62
C ILE A 92 36.40 45.92 36.22
N ILE A 93 37.52 46.19 35.53
CA ILE A 93 38.53 47.17 35.99
C ILE A 93 37.94 48.57 36.08
N GLU A 94 37.23 49.03 35.04
CA GLU A 94 36.58 50.35 35.03
C GLU A 94 35.57 50.47 36.19
N LEU A 95 34.84 49.40 36.47
CA LEU A 95 33.91 49.35 37.59
C LEU A 95 34.64 49.45 38.94
N GLN A 96 35.73 48.70 39.14
CA GLN A 96 36.54 48.76 40.37
C GLN A 96 37.07 50.16 40.65
N GLU A 97 37.58 50.84 39.61
CA GLU A 97 38.05 52.22 39.71
C GLU A 97 36.92 53.20 40.10
N THR A 98 35.73 53.00 39.53
CA THR A 98 34.57 53.88 39.75
C THR A 98 34.01 53.75 41.17
N ILE A 99 33.94 52.54 41.72
CA ILE A 99 33.33 52.27 43.03
C ILE A 99 34.34 52.16 44.18
N GLY A 100 35.64 52.18 43.89
CA GLY A 100 36.71 52.15 44.88
C GLY A 100 36.84 50.81 45.62
N ILE A 101 36.45 49.70 44.98
CA ILE A 101 36.57 48.35 45.55
C ILE A 101 37.84 47.68 45.01
N GLU A 102 38.77 47.41 45.92
CA GLU A 102 39.98 46.65 45.60
C GLU A 102 39.69 45.15 45.51
N GLY A 103 40.32 44.48 44.54
CA GLY A 103 40.22 43.04 44.37
C GLY A 103 41.01 42.55 43.16
N THR A 104 41.46 41.30 43.20
CA THR A 104 42.18 40.67 42.08
C THR A 104 41.21 39.84 41.23
N ILE A 105 41.15 40.09 39.92
CA ILE A 105 40.37 39.27 38.99
C ILE A 105 41.15 37.98 38.72
N ASN A 106 40.58 36.83 39.05
CA ASN A 106 41.15 35.52 38.73
C ASN A 106 40.64 35.05 37.35
N ILE A 107 41.43 34.23 36.65
CA ILE A 107 41.00 33.59 35.39
C ILE A 107 39.68 32.82 35.55
N ASN A 108 39.44 32.21 36.72
CA ASN A 108 38.18 31.53 37.01
C ASN A 108 36.99 32.49 36.96
N ASN A 109 37.17 33.75 37.38
CA ASN A 109 36.11 34.76 37.33
C ASN A 109 35.77 35.16 35.89
N LEU A 110 36.72 35.07 34.96
CA LEU A 110 36.48 35.32 33.54
C LEU A 110 35.85 34.10 32.87
N MET A 111 36.30 32.88 33.20
CA MET A 111 35.80 31.64 32.61
C MET A 111 34.32 31.38 32.89
N GLU A 112 33.79 31.87 34.02
CA GLU A 112 32.38 31.77 34.38
C GLU A 112 31.48 32.78 33.65
N LEU A 113 32.06 33.79 32.97
CA LEU A 113 31.28 34.82 32.32
C LEU A 113 30.67 34.33 30.99
N PRO A 114 29.41 34.70 30.69
CA PRO A 114 28.72 34.24 29.49
C PRO A 114 29.52 34.52 28.21
N GLY A 115 29.75 33.48 27.41
CA GLY A 115 30.43 33.60 26.11
C GLY A 115 31.96 33.58 26.18
N VAL A 116 32.59 33.51 27.35
CA VAL A 116 34.06 33.38 27.46
C VAL A 116 34.53 31.98 27.09
N LEU A 117 33.86 30.94 27.59
CA LEU A 117 34.08 29.56 27.16
C LEU A 117 32.95 29.13 26.23
N MET A 118 33.32 28.69 25.04
CA MET A 118 32.39 28.20 24.04
C MET A 118 32.74 26.76 23.68
N LEU A 119 31.72 25.89 23.70
CA LEU A 119 31.81 24.58 23.08
C LEU A 119 31.64 24.79 21.58
N VAL A 120 32.67 24.44 20.82
CA VAL A 120 32.64 24.50 19.36
C VAL A 120 32.52 23.08 18.86
N ASP A 121 31.37 22.76 18.25
CA ASP A 121 31.26 21.55 17.45
C ASP A 121 32.29 21.64 16.31
N PRO A 122 33.06 20.56 16.03
CA PRO A 122 33.97 20.54 14.91
C PRO A 122 33.24 20.93 13.62
N ALA A 123 33.91 21.67 12.73
CA ALA A 123 33.37 21.95 11.41
C ALA A 123 33.27 20.62 10.65
N GLU A 124 32.07 20.04 10.62
CA GLU A 124 31.85 18.76 9.99
C GLU A 124 31.55 18.94 8.52
N ASN A 125 32.24 18.14 7.71
CA ASN A 125 31.91 18.02 6.31
C ASN A 125 30.64 17.17 6.18
N ILE A 126 29.49 17.85 6.15
CA ILE A 126 28.19 17.20 6.11
C ILE A 126 28.10 16.24 4.92
N GLU A 127 28.78 16.51 3.80
CA GLU A 127 28.78 15.63 2.62
C GLU A 127 29.27 14.20 2.91
N GLU A 128 30.17 14.01 3.88
CA GLU A 128 30.70 12.70 4.27
C GLU A 128 29.62 11.80 4.88
N TRP A 129 28.57 12.40 5.46
CA TRP A 129 27.44 11.68 6.06
C TRP A 129 26.62 10.92 5.00
N TRP A 130 26.74 11.29 3.72
CA TRP A 130 26.00 10.63 2.65
C TRP A 130 26.25 9.12 2.60
N SER A 131 27.47 8.68 2.89
CA SER A 131 27.84 7.26 2.88
C SER A 131 26.97 6.45 3.85
N ALA A 132 26.92 6.88 5.13
CA ALA A 132 26.10 6.25 6.15
C ALA A 132 24.59 6.41 5.89
N ILE A 133 24.14 7.59 5.43
CA ILE A 133 22.73 7.80 5.09
C ILE A 133 22.30 6.87 3.95
N SER A 134 23.14 6.72 2.91
CA SER A 134 22.86 5.84 1.77
C SER A 134 22.77 4.39 2.22
N GLU A 135 23.68 3.93 3.07
CA GLU A 135 23.67 2.56 3.62
C GLU A 135 22.42 2.30 4.47
N ALA A 136 22.08 3.21 5.39
CA ALA A 136 20.86 3.09 6.19
C ALA A 136 19.60 3.08 5.30
N LEU A 137 19.58 3.88 4.23
CA LEU A 137 18.48 3.93 3.27
C LEU A 137 18.38 2.64 2.44
N GLU A 138 19.50 2.08 2.00
CA GLU A 138 19.54 0.80 1.28
C GLU A 138 19.03 -0.34 2.15
N ASN A 139 19.45 -0.39 3.42
CA ASN A 139 18.96 -1.38 4.40
C ASN A 139 17.44 -1.25 4.61
N ALA A 140 16.93 -0.02 4.77
CA ALA A 140 15.51 0.23 4.91
C ALA A 140 14.72 -0.15 3.65
N LEU A 141 15.22 0.18 2.46
CA LEU A 141 14.59 -0.19 1.18
C LEU A 141 14.56 -1.71 0.99
N ALA A 142 15.65 -2.41 1.33
CA ALA A 142 15.71 -3.87 1.25
C ALA A 142 14.65 -4.52 2.17
N GLY A 143 14.52 -4.03 3.40
CA GLY A 143 13.48 -4.47 4.34
C GLY A 143 12.06 -4.24 3.78
N LEU A 144 11.80 -3.03 3.27
CA LEU A 144 10.52 -2.65 2.70
C LEU A 144 10.13 -3.53 1.50
N ILE A 145 11.06 -3.76 0.57
CA ILE A 145 10.82 -4.58 -0.62
C ILE A 145 10.58 -6.03 -0.25
N LYS A 146 11.33 -6.56 0.72
CA LYS A 146 11.15 -7.93 1.22
C LYS A 146 9.75 -8.11 1.80
N MET A 147 9.33 -7.21 2.70
CA MET A 147 8.00 -7.26 3.31
C MET A 147 6.89 -7.16 2.26
N ARG A 148 6.99 -6.20 1.33
CA ARG A 148 6.02 -6.05 0.22
C ARG A 148 5.92 -7.31 -0.65
N SER A 149 7.04 -7.98 -0.88
CA SER A 149 7.09 -9.20 -1.70
C SER A 149 6.51 -10.41 -0.98
N GLU A 150 6.72 -10.53 0.33
CA GLU A 150 6.14 -11.60 1.15
C GLU A 150 4.62 -11.44 1.28
N GLU A 151 4.16 -10.22 1.56
CA GLU A 151 2.73 -9.90 1.62
C GLU A 151 2.05 -10.09 0.26
N GLY A 152 2.70 -9.65 -0.83
CA GLY A 152 2.21 -9.86 -2.19
C GLY A 152 2.01 -11.35 -2.52
N LYS A 153 2.94 -12.23 -2.11
CA LYS A 153 2.75 -13.69 -2.28
C LYS A 153 1.51 -14.20 -1.56
N GLN A 154 1.26 -13.75 -0.33
CA GLN A 154 0.07 -14.16 0.43
C GLN A 154 -1.22 -13.68 -0.23
N LEU A 155 -1.26 -12.42 -0.69
CA LEU A 155 -2.38 -11.87 -1.43
C LEU A 155 -2.65 -12.63 -2.73
N ALA A 156 -1.59 -13.00 -3.47
CA ALA A 156 -1.72 -13.79 -4.69
C ALA A 156 -2.37 -15.16 -4.45
N VAL A 157 -1.99 -15.83 -3.35
CA VAL A 157 -2.57 -17.12 -2.95
C VAL A 157 -4.04 -16.95 -2.56
N ASP A 158 -4.38 -15.93 -1.77
CA ASP A 158 -5.77 -15.71 -1.37
C ASP A 158 -6.67 -15.40 -2.59
N ILE A 159 -6.22 -14.52 -3.49
CA ILE A 159 -6.97 -14.22 -4.72
C ILE A 159 -7.14 -15.49 -5.56
N ALA A 160 -6.11 -16.32 -5.72
CA ALA A 160 -6.21 -17.56 -6.49
C ALA A 160 -7.27 -18.51 -5.90
N ASN A 161 -7.29 -18.70 -4.58
CA ASN A 161 -8.28 -19.54 -3.90
C ASN A 161 -9.72 -19.02 -4.10
N ARG A 162 -9.90 -17.70 -4.11
CA ARG A 162 -11.20 -17.08 -4.39
C ARG A 162 -11.64 -17.26 -5.84
N LEU A 163 -10.71 -17.11 -6.79
CA LEU A 163 -10.99 -17.39 -8.21
C LEU A 163 -11.39 -18.84 -8.44
N ASP A 164 -10.75 -19.80 -7.76
CA ASP A 164 -11.14 -21.21 -7.82
C ASP A 164 -12.53 -21.46 -7.23
N SER A 165 -12.86 -20.78 -6.13
CA SER A 165 -14.20 -20.82 -5.53
C SER A 165 -15.26 -20.29 -6.49
N ILE A 166 -15.00 -19.17 -7.17
CA ILE A 166 -15.89 -18.62 -8.21
C ILE A 166 -16.00 -19.58 -9.40
N ALA A 167 -14.91 -20.22 -9.81
CA ALA A 167 -14.93 -21.19 -10.90
C ALA A 167 -15.83 -22.40 -10.58
N ALA A 168 -15.78 -22.90 -9.35
CA ALA A 168 -16.65 -23.98 -8.87
C ALA A 168 -18.13 -23.54 -8.87
N LEU A 169 -18.44 -22.33 -8.40
CA LEU A 169 -19.79 -21.76 -8.42
C LEU A 169 -20.30 -21.57 -9.86
N ASN A 170 -19.47 -21.07 -10.77
CA ASN A 170 -19.83 -20.93 -12.18
C ASN A 170 -20.15 -22.29 -12.83
N MET A 171 -19.44 -23.36 -12.44
CA MET A 171 -19.74 -24.72 -12.88
C MET A 171 -21.10 -25.21 -12.37
N LYS A 172 -21.44 -24.93 -11.10
CA LYS A 172 -22.78 -25.23 -10.55
C LYS A 172 -23.88 -24.49 -11.30
N ILE A 173 -23.68 -23.18 -11.53
CA ILE A 173 -24.60 -22.34 -12.31
C ILE A 173 -24.83 -22.93 -13.70
N LYS A 174 -23.75 -23.27 -14.42
CA LYS A 174 -23.82 -23.85 -15.77
C LYS A 174 -24.55 -25.19 -15.80
N ASN A 175 -24.32 -26.05 -14.82
CA ASN A 175 -25.00 -27.35 -14.75
C ASN A 175 -26.50 -27.16 -14.45
N ARG A 176 -26.85 -26.28 -13.50
CA ARG A 176 -28.25 -25.99 -13.16
C ARG A 176 -28.98 -25.33 -14.33
N SER A 177 -28.35 -24.40 -15.05
CA SER A 177 -28.99 -23.72 -16.18
C SER A 177 -29.43 -24.67 -17.31
N SER A 178 -28.75 -25.82 -17.46
CA SER A 178 -29.11 -26.82 -18.47
C SER A 178 -30.45 -27.54 -18.19
N VAL A 179 -30.90 -27.55 -16.94
CA VAL A 179 -32.15 -28.23 -16.52
C VAL A 179 -33.28 -27.26 -16.17
N VAL A 180 -32.98 -25.97 -15.97
CA VAL A 180 -33.98 -24.96 -15.54
C VAL A 180 -35.16 -24.83 -16.50
N VAL A 181 -34.93 -24.91 -17.81
CA VAL A 181 -36.00 -24.84 -18.82
C VAL A 181 -36.92 -26.05 -18.73
N GLU A 182 -36.35 -27.23 -18.49
CA GLU A 182 -37.12 -28.47 -18.38
C GLU A 182 -37.92 -28.52 -17.07
N ASP A 183 -37.31 -28.16 -15.94
CA ASP A 183 -38.00 -28.02 -14.65
C ASP A 183 -39.16 -27.00 -14.72
N TYR A 184 -39.01 -25.94 -15.52
CA TYR A 184 -40.07 -24.95 -15.75
C TYR A 184 -41.19 -25.53 -16.61
N ARG A 185 -40.83 -26.25 -17.69
CA ARG A 185 -41.77 -26.93 -18.58
C ARG A 185 -42.64 -27.92 -17.80
N GLU A 186 -42.04 -28.75 -16.96
CA GLU A 186 -42.78 -29.73 -16.13
C GLU A 186 -43.75 -29.03 -15.18
N ARG A 187 -43.26 -28.04 -14.39
CA ARG A 187 -44.10 -27.29 -13.45
C ARG A 187 -45.25 -26.54 -14.12
N LEU A 188 -45.02 -25.97 -15.29
CA LEU A 188 -46.06 -25.28 -16.06
C LEU A 188 -47.07 -26.27 -16.65
N THR A 189 -46.60 -27.44 -17.09
CA THR A 189 -47.46 -28.53 -17.60
C THR A 189 -48.41 -29.02 -16.52
N ASP A 190 -47.91 -29.29 -15.33
CA ASP A 190 -48.72 -29.75 -14.18
C ASP A 190 -49.80 -28.73 -13.83
N ARG A 191 -49.43 -27.44 -13.75
CA ARG A 191 -50.40 -26.35 -13.53
C ARG A 191 -51.46 -26.28 -14.62
N ILE A 192 -51.08 -26.39 -15.89
CA ILE A 192 -52.04 -26.32 -17.00
C ILE A 192 -53.00 -27.51 -16.93
N ASN A 193 -52.52 -28.71 -16.62
CA ASN A 193 -53.35 -29.91 -16.48
C ASN A 193 -54.37 -29.79 -15.35
N ASP A 194 -54.02 -29.12 -14.25
CA ASP A 194 -54.93 -28.83 -13.14
C ASP A 194 -56.08 -27.87 -13.52
N PHE A 195 -55.82 -26.92 -14.43
CA PHE A 195 -56.79 -25.86 -14.80
C PHE A 195 -57.54 -26.09 -16.11
N MET A 196 -56.92 -26.74 -17.10
CA MET A 196 -57.45 -26.93 -18.44
C MET A 196 -57.29 -28.39 -18.86
N LYS A 197 -58.39 -29.13 -18.93
CA LYS A 197 -58.42 -30.52 -19.40
C LYS A 197 -57.98 -30.60 -20.87
N ASN A 198 -56.67 -30.79 -21.11
CA ASN A 198 -56.02 -31.18 -22.37
C ASN A 198 -56.72 -30.68 -23.64
N SER A 199 -56.64 -29.38 -23.92
CA SER A 199 -57.03 -28.81 -25.22
C SER A 199 -55.79 -28.49 -26.06
N ASP A 200 -55.88 -28.63 -27.38
CA ASP A 200 -54.76 -28.33 -28.31
C ASP A 200 -54.27 -26.89 -28.16
N LEU A 201 -55.18 -25.96 -27.87
CA LEU A 201 -54.91 -24.54 -27.62
C LEU A 201 -54.06 -24.32 -26.35
N ALA A 202 -54.16 -25.21 -25.35
CA ALA A 202 -53.32 -25.18 -24.16
C ALA A 202 -51.89 -25.65 -24.46
N GLN A 203 -51.71 -26.64 -25.35
CA GLN A 203 -50.39 -27.11 -25.77
C GLN A 203 -49.61 -26.07 -26.57
N GLU A 204 -50.28 -25.37 -27.50
CA GLU A 204 -49.65 -24.27 -28.27
C GLU A 204 -49.18 -23.13 -27.36
N ARG A 205 -50.01 -22.74 -26.37
CA ARG A 205 -49.64 -21.70 -25.39
C ARG A 205 -48.50 -22.13 -24.48
N LEU A 206 -48.52 -23.39 -24.03
CA LEU A 206 -47.42 -23.96 -23.24
C LEU A 206 -46.10 -23.89 -24.01
N ALA A 207 -46.09 -24.31 -25.27
CA ALA A 207 -44.89 -24.31 -26.11
C ALA A 207 -44.32 -22.89 -26.29
N LEU A 208 -45.18 -21.90 -26.55
CA LEU A 208 -44.77 -20.49 -26.69
C LEU A 208 -44.19 -19.93 -25.38
N GLU A 209 -44.83 -20.21 -24.24
CA GLU A 209 -44.37 -19.73 -22.94
C GLU A 209 -43.01 -20.34 -22.54
N VAL A 210 -42.82 -21.64 -22.79
CA VAL A 210 -41.56 -22.34 -22.55
C VAL A 210 -40.45 -21.79 -23.45
N ALA A 211 -40.74 -21.51 -24.73
CA ALA A 211 -39.78 -20.89 -25.65
C ALA A 211 -39.35 -19.50 -25.17
N PHE A 212 -40.29 -18.65 -24.76
CA PHE A 212 -40.00 -17.32 -24.23
C PHE A 212 -39.20 -17.37 -22.92
N PHE A 213 -39.54 -18.30 -22.03
CA PHE A 213 -38.78 -18.54 -20.82
C PHE A 213 -37.35 -19.01 -21.11
N ALA A 214 -37.18 -19.93 -22.08
CA ALA A 214 -35.87 -20.43 -22.47
C ALA A 214 -34.96 -19.32 -23.00
N GLU A 215 -35.49 -18.41 -23.82
CA GLU A 215 -34.75 -17.25 -24.31
C GLU A 215 -34.35 -16.30 -23.17
N ARG A 216 -35.27 -16.00 -22.25
CA ARG A 216 -35.03 -15.08 -21.13
C ARG A 216 -34.10 -15.63 -20.05
N SER A 217 -34.12 -16.94 -19.83
CA SER A 217 -33.29 -17.62 -18.83
C SER A 217 -31.95 -18.10 -19.38
N ASN A 218 -31.67 -17.89 -20.67
CA ASN A 218 -30.41 -18.29 -21.28
C ASN A 218 -29.24 -17.43 -20.77
N ILE A 219 -28.36 -18.07 -20.00
CA ILE A 219 -27.14 -17.51 -19.41
C ILE A 219 -25.86 -18.17 -19.94
N THR A 220 -25.95 -18.89 -21.06
CA THR A 220 -24.83 -19.71 -21.59
C THR A 220 -23.64 -18.83 -21.96
N GLU A 221 -23.89 -17.68 -22.57
CA GLU A 221 -22.83 -16.76 -22.98
C GLU A 221 -22.09 -16.19 -21.76
N GLU A 222 -22.84 -15.74 -20.75
CA GLU A 222 -22.29 -15.14 -19.54
C GLU A 222 -21.44 -16.13 -18.75
N THR A 223 -21.87 -17.40 -18.63
CA THR A 223 -21.08 -18.45 -17.94
C THR A 223 -19.77 -18.77 -18.68
N VAL A 224 -19.78 -18.73 -20.02
CA VAL A 224 -18.58 -18.94 -20.85
C VAL A 224 -17.63 -17.74 -20.74
N ARG A 225 -18.15 -16.50 -20.80
CA ARG A 225 -17.35 -15.28 -20.64
C ARG A 225 -16.74 -15.20 -19.24
N LEU A 226 -17.52 -15.47 -18.18
CA LEU A 226 -17.03 -15.53 -16.81
C LEU A 226 -15.88 -16.55 -16.67
N ALA A 227 -16.02 -17.75 -17.26
CA ALA A 227 -14.94 -18.74 -17.27
C ALA A 227 -13.68 -18.26 -18.01
N SER A 228 -13.84 -17.49 -19.09
CA SER A 228 -12.71 -16.87 -19.81
C SER A 228 -12.00 -15.83 -18.94
N HIS A 229 -12.76 -14.94 -18.28
CA HIS A 229 -12.20 -13.93 -17.39
C HIS A 229 -11.48 -14.53 -16.18
N LEU A 230 -12.00 -15.60 -15.59
CA LEU A 230 -11.32 -16.33 -14.50
C LEU A 230 -9.94 -16.85 -14.92
N LYS A 231 -9.84 -17.44 -16.12
CA LYS A 231 -8.56 -17.88 -16.68
C LYS A 231 -7.61 -16.70 -16.91
N GLN A 232 -8.11 -15.58 -17.42
CA GLN A 232 -7.31 -14.37 -17.62
C GLN A 232 -6.79 -13.82 -16.28
N ALA A 233 -7.62 -13.81 -15.24
CA ALA A 233 -7.24 -13.36 -13.89
C ALA A 233 -6.13 -14.24 -13.30
N LEU A 234 -6.27 -15.57 -13.36
CA LEU A 234 -5.24 -16.51 -12.91
C LEU A 234 -3.91 -16.32 -13.64
N SER A 235 -3.94 -16.16 -14.97
CA SER A 235 -2.73 -15.88 -15.75
C SER A 235 -2.09 -14.53 -15.39
N CYS A 236 -2.88 -13.53 -15.01
CA CYS A 236 -2.34 -12.24 -14.58
C CYS A 236 -1.58 -12.36 -13.26
N LEU A 237 -2.04 -13.18 -12.30
CA LEU A 237 -1.33 -13.38 -11.02
C LEU A 237 0.09 -13.96 -11.19
N GLN A 238 0.34 -14.65 -12.30
CA GLN A 238 1.64 -15.25 -12.62
C GLN A 238 2.58 -14.30 -13.39
N SER A 239 2.12 -13.11 -13.76
CA SER A 239 2.92 -12.15 -14.53
C SER A 239 4.01 -11.48 -13.67
N ASN A 240 5.06 -10.99 -14.34
CA ASN A 240 6.09 -10.15 -13.74
C ASN A 240 5.84 -8.64 -13.91
N GLU A 241 4.78 -8.26 -14.60
CA GLU A 241 4.38 -6.87 -14.81
C GLU A 241 3.42 -6.38 -13.71
N PRO A 242 3.27 -5.05 -13.54
CA PRO A 242 2.27 -4.50 -12.63
C PRO A 242 0.84 -4.91 -13.06
N VAL A 243 0.17 -5.72 -12.24
CA VAL A 243 -1.10 -6.38 -12.62
C VAL A 243 -2.34 -5.72 -12.04
N GLY A 244 -2.20 -4.84 -11.03
CA GLY A 244 -3.34 -4.30 -10.28
C GLY A 244 -4.43 -3.66 -11.17
N ARG A 245 -4.05 -2.82 -12.15
CA ARG A 245 -5.04 -2.20 -13.07
C ARG A 245 -5.72 -3.22 -14.00
N LYS A 246 -4.96 -4.20 -14.46
CA LYS A 246 -5.47 -5.24 -15.36
C LYS A 246 -6.43 -6.17 -14.63
N LEU A 247 -6.09 -6.55 -13.40
CA LEU A 247 -6.95 -7.35 -12.53
C LEU A 247 -8.24 -6.59 -12.17
N ASP A 248 -8.17 -5.29 -11.85
CA ASP A 248 -9.37 -4.48 -11.58
C ASP A 248 -10.32 -4.47 -12.78
N PHE A 249 -9.80 -4.29 -14.00
CA PHE A 249 -10.61 -4.39 -15.21
C PHE A 249 -11.25 -5.78 -15.40
N ILE A 250 -10.49 -6.85 -15.21
CA ILE A 250 -11.02 -8.22 -15.35
C ILE A 250 -12.12 -8.48 -14.29
N VAL A 251 -11.93 -8.03 -13.05
CA VAL A 251 -12.94 -8.15 -11.98
C VAL A 251 -14.19 -7.33 -12.28
N GLN A 252 -14.06 -6.17 -12.91
CA GLN A 252 -15.22 -5.40 -13.38
C GLN A 252 -16.01 -6.14 -14.46
N GLU A 253 -15.33 -6.76 -15.43
CA GLU A 253 -16.00 -7.58 -16.44
C GLU A 253 -16.66 -8.83 -15.83
N MET A 254 -15.99 -9.52 -14.89
CA MET A 254 -16.62 -10.64 -14.16
C MET A 254 -17.87 -10.20 -13.39
N ASN A 255 -17.84 -9.03 -12.77
CA ASN A 255 -18.99 -8.44 -12.10
C ASN A 255 -20.12 -8.11 -13.07
N ARG A 256 -19.81 -7.69 -14.30
CA ARG A 256 -20.80 -7.45 -15.34
C ARG A 256 -21.50 -8.75 -15.74
N GLU A 257 -20.74 -9.81 -16.00
CA GLU A 257 -21.29 -11.11 -16.39
C GLU A 257 -22.17 -11.70 -15.27
N ILE A 258 -21.73 -11.67 -14.00
CA ILE A 258 -22.54 -12.19 -12.89
C ILE A 258 -23.81 -11.37 -12.63
N ASN A 259 -23.79 -10.05 -12.90
CA ASN A 259 -25.00 -9.23 -12.82
C ASN A 259 -26.03 -9.66 -13.87
N THR A 260 -25.59 -9.93 -15.09
CA THR A 260 -26.48 -10.42 -16.14
C THR A 260 -27.02 -11.80 -15.80
N ILE A 261 -26.18 -12.73 -15.31
CA ILE A 261 -26.62 -14.04 -14.81
C ILE A 261 -27.71 -13.86 -13.74
N ALA A 262 -27.45 -13.05 -12.71
CA ALA A 262 -28.41 -12.82 -11.63
C ALA A 262 -29.73 -12.21 -12.12
N SER A 263 -29.69 -11.32 -13.10
CA SER A 263 -30.90 -10.69 -13.66
C SER A 263 -31.74 -11.63 -14.54
N LYS A 264 -31.10 -12.61 -15.17
CA LYS A 264 -31.74 -13.65 -15.99
C LYS A 264 -32.09 -14.91 -15.19
N ALA A 265 -31.53 -15.05 -14.00
CA ALA A 265 -31.76 -16.18 -13.11
C ALA A 265 -33.23 -16.21 -12.68
N ASN A 266 -34.00 -17.13 -13.26
CA ASN A 266 -35.35 -17.44 -12.82
C ASN A 266 -35.38 -18.72 -11.96
N ASP A 267 -34.27 -19.00 -11.28
CA ASP A 267 -34.04 -20.16 -10.42
C ASP A 267 -33.33 -19.70 -9.13
N LEU A 268 -33.82 -20.18 -7.98
CA LEU A 268 -33.36 -19.75 -6.67
C LEU A 268 -31.91 -20.16 -6.38
N GLU A 269 -31.48 -21.33 -6.84
CA GLU A 269 -30.12 -21.82 -6.61
C GLU A 269 -29.11 -21.00 -7.41
N ILE A 270 -29.43 -20.71 -8.69
CA ILE A 270 -28.62 -19.83 -9.53
C ILE A 270 -28.52 -18.44 -8.90
N GLY A 271 -29.65 -17.90 -8.43
CA GLY A 271 -29.67 -16.60 -7.73
C GLY A 271 -28.77 -16.58 -6.50
N HIS A 272 -28.82 -17.63 -5.68
CA HIS A 272 -28.00 -17.76 -4.47
C HIS A 272 -26.49 -17.81 -4.81
N TRP A 273 -26.09 -18.68 -5.73
CA TRP A 273 -24.68 -18.77 -6.15
C TRP A 273 -24.20 -17.48 -6.81
N ALA A 274 -25.06 -16.76 -7.55
CA ALA A 274 -24.69 -15.48 -8.13
C ALA A 274 -24.38 -14.42 -7.06
N VAL A 275 -25.09 -14.43 -5.93
CA VAL A 275 -24.78 -13.56 -4.78
C VAL A 275 -23.45 -13.96 -4.13
N GLU A 276 -23.19 -15.26 -3.97
CA GLU A 276 -21.89 -15.73 -3.44
C GLU A 276 -20.72 -15.30 -4.34
N VAL A 277 -20.85 -15.45 -5.66
CA VAL A 277 -19.84 -14.98 -6.62
C VAL A 277 -19.62 -13.48 -6.49
N LYS A 278 -20.68 -12.66 -6.36
CA LYS A 278 -20.53 -11.21 -6.14
C LYS A 278 -19.77 -10.89 -4.86
N SER A 279 -20.03 -11.64 -3.78
CA SER A 279 -19.32 -11.46 -2.51
C SER A 279 -17.83 -11.75 -2.67
N GLU A 280 -17.45 -12.83 -3.36
CA GLU A 280 -16.05 -13.16 -3.60
C GLU A 280 -15.37 -12.15 -4.54
N LEU A 281 -16.07 -11.65 -5.57
CA LEU A 281 -15.54 -10.61 -6.46
C LEU A 281 -15.25 -9.29 -5.73
N GLU A 282 -16.08 -8.89 -4.77
CA GLU A 282 -15.83 -7.68 -3.99
C GLU A 282 -14.61 -7.83 -3.06
N LYS A 283 -14.45 -8.99 -2.40
CA LYS A 283 -13.25 -9.29 -1.61
C LYS A 283 -11.98 -9.28 -2.45
N ILE A 284 -12.02 -9.86 -3.65
CA ILE A 284 -10.91 -9.78 -4.61
C ILE A 284 -10.63 -8.32 -4.99
N ARG A 285 -11.67 -7.51 -5.23
CA ARG A 285 -11.53 -6.11 -5.60
C ARG A 285 -10.82 -5.29 -4.52
N GLU A 286 -11.18 -5.48 -3.26
CA GLU A 286 -10.51 -4.84 -2.11
C GLU A 286 -9.02 -5.21 -2.07
N GLN A 287 -8.68 -6.48 -2.30
CA GLN A 287 -7.29 -6.93 -2.32
C GLN A 287 -6.48 -6.34 -3.48
N ILE A 288 -7.07 -6.25 -4.68
CA ILE A 288 -6.41 -5.66 -5.85
C ILE A 288 -5.99 -4.21 -5.59
N GLN A 289 -6.73 -3.46 -4.77
CA GLN A 289 -6.34 -2.10 -4.42
C GLN A 289 -4.99 -2.05 -3.68
N ASN A 290 -4.61 -3.12 -2.98
CA ASN A 290 -3.38 -3.18 -2.20
C ASN A 290 -2.21 -3.82 -2.96
N ILE A 291 -2.33 -4.01 -4.29
CA ILE A 291 -1.37 -4.76 -5.10
C ILE A 291 -0.74 -3.91 -6.20
N GLU A 292 0.58 -4.01 -6.33
CA GLU A 292 1.41 -3.48 -7.43
C GLU A 292 1.96 -4.60 -8.31
#